data_AF-A0A9J5WQ66-F1
#
_entry.id   AF-A0A9J5WQ66-F1
#
_cell.length_a   1.000
_cell.length_b   1.000
_cell.length_c   1.000
_cell.angle_alpha   90.00
_cell.angle_beta   90.00
_cell.angle_gamma   90.00
#
_symmetry.space_group_name_H-M   'P 1'
#
loop_
_entity.id
_entity.type
_entity.pdbx_description
1 polymer ?
#
loop_
_entity_poly.entity_id
_entity_poly.type
_entity_poly.pdbx_seq_one_letter_code
_entity_poly.pdbx_strand_id
1 'polypeptide(L)'
;MGALSGKTVLLIASGKIMKSGTFDELLSKSEEFQDLVNAQKTTFVPKCQVVYASKRPKAAEIELDNNVSSEERDDVGSLKGDQLIKAEERESYKLAIDIQDSNVSRLKSLLTVKLGLDASKSVYSTQSSSLFFAPMSFFDSTPLGRMLSRVSSDLSIVDIELPFLINFTVGSIIISYSTYVILCFVSPEVVLVIVLMIYVTILVQRYYNASAKELM
;
A
#
# COMPACT_ATOMS: atom_id res chain seq x y z
N MET A 1 -21.58 13.64 21.98
CA MET A 1 -21.03 14.47 23.08
C MET A 1 -21.83 14.18 24.35
N GLY A 2 -21.45 13.16 25.14
CA GLY A 2 -22.24 12.83 26.34
C GLY A 2 -21.64 11.78 27.29
N ALA A 3 -20.42 11.26 27.04
CA ALA A 3 -19.87 10.14 27.82
C ALA A 3 -18.86 10.53 28.92
N LEU A 4 -18.53 11.81 29.10
CA LEU A 4 -17.43 12.25 29.97
C LEU A 4 -17.78 13.35 31.00
N SER A 5 -19.02 13.85 31.02
CA SER A 5 -19.42 15.05 31.81
C SER A 5 -19.42 14.86 33.35
N GLY A 6 -18.99 13.70 33.85
CA GLY A 6 -18.85 13.45 35.31
C GLY A 6 -17.53 12.80 35.73
N LYS A 7 -16.59 12.59 34.79
CA LYS A 7 -15.29 11.96 35.11
C LYS A 7 -14.22 13.02 35.29
N THR A 8 -13.50 12.95 36.39
CA THR A 8 -12.37 13.82 36.69
C THR A 8 -11.25 13.55 35.70
N VAL A 9 -10.83 14.56 34.96
CA VAL A 9 -9.76 14.47 33.96
C VAL A 9 -8.51 15.14 34.53
N LEU A 10 -7.37 14.46 34.39
CA LEU A 10 -6.07 14.95 34.81
C LEU A 10 -5.29 15.45 33.60
N LEU A 11 -4.89 16.71 33.64
CA LEU A 11 -4.07 17.32 32.59
C LEU A 11 -2.59 17.22 32.96
N ILE A 12 -1.84 16.49 32.15
CA ILE A 12 -0.41 16.23 32.34
C ILE A 12 0.31 16.74 31.09
N ALA A 13 1.23 17.68 31.28
CA ALA A 13 2.13 18.15 30.22
C ALA A 13 3.58 18.03 30.70
N SER A 14 4.46 17.56 29.81
CA SER A 14 5.91 17.43 30.07
C SER A 14 6.26 16.68 31.37
N GLY A 15 5.47 15.66 31.72
CA GLY A 15 5.71 14.83 32.90
C GLY A 15 5.31 15.43 34.25
N LYS A 16 4.63 16.59 34.28
CA LYS A 16 4.13 17.23 35.50
C LYS A 16 2.60 17.38 35.45
N ILE A 17 1.93 17.11 36.58
CA ILE A 17 0.47 17.27 36.71
C ILE A 17 0.19 18.77 36.88
N MET A 18 -0.51 19.37 35.91
CA MET A 18 -0.76 20.82 35.90
C MET A 18 -2.11 21.18 36.49
N LYS A 19 -3.15 20.37 36.24
CA LYS A 19 -4.51 20.64 36.74
C LYS A 19 -5.38 19.39 36.75
N SER A 20 -6.29 19.33 37.71
CA SER A 20 -7.28 18.26 37.88
C SER A 20 -8.65 18.89 37.99
N GLY A 21 -9.62 18.46 37.19
CA GLY A 21 -10.98 19.00 37.22
C GLY A 21 -11.94 18.23 36.33
N THR A 22 -13.21 18.61 36.33
CA THR A 22 -14.21 18.06 35.40
C THR A 22 -13.91 18.58 33.99
N PHE A 23 -14.16 17.78 32.95
CA PHE A 23 -13.86 18.13 31.56
C PHE A 23 -14.37 19.53 31.15
N ASP A 24 -15.60 19.85 31.56
CA ASP A 24 -16.27 21.13 31.25
C ASP A 24 -15.61 22.33 32.01
N GLU A 25 -15.03 22.06 33.18
CA GLU A 25 -14.27 23.05 33.95
C GLU A 25 -12.87 23.30 33.35
N LEU A 26 -12.23 22.25 32.82
CA LEU A 26 -10.94 22.39 32.13
C LEU A 26 -11.08 23.05 30.75
N LEU A 27 -12.21 22.83 30.06
CA LEU A 27 -12.49 23.49 28.79
C LEU A 27 -12.70 25.00 28.94
N SER A 28 -13.24 25.47 30.08
CA SER A 28 -13.50 26.89 30.32
C SER A 28 -12.33 27.64 30.97
N LYS A 29 -11.43 26.93 31.68
CA LYS A 29 -10.40 27.54 32.55
C LYS A 29 -8.96 27.44 32.02
N SER A 30 -8.72 26.73 30.92
CA SER A 30 -7.37 26.59 30.34
C SER A 30 -7.38 26.65 28.81
N GLU A 31 -6.62 27.59 28.26
CA GLU A 31 -6.38 27.76 26.82
C GLU A 31 -5.61 26.58 26.23
N GLU A 32 -4.60 26.07 26.95
CA GLU A 32 -3.79 24.92 26.53
C GLU A 32 -4.61 23.63 26.32
N PHE A 33 -5.67 23.43 27.11
CA PHE A 33 -6.55 22.27 26.93
C PHE A 33 -7.47 22.44 25.71
N GLN A 34 -7.93 23.66 25.43
CA GLN A 34 -8.71 23.93 24.23
C GLN A 34 -7.88 23.69 22.96
N ASP A 35 -6.63 24.14 22.94
CA ASP A 35 -5.73 23.91 21.82
C ASP A 35 -5.43 22.42 21.62
N LEU A 36 -5.27 21.65 22.70
CA LEU A 36 -5.05 20.21 22.63
C LEU A 36 -6.29 19.45 22.12
N VAL A 37 -7.48 19.81 22.60
CA VAL A 37 -8.76 19.21 22.16
C VAL A 37 -9.05 19.58 20.70
N ASN A 38 -8.76 20.81 20.30
CA ASN A 38 -8.90 21.27 18.92
C ASN A 38 -7.91 20.57 17.98
N ALA A 39 -6.65 20.41 18.40
CA ALA A 39 -5.64 19.65 17.66
C ALA A 39 -6.07 18.17 17.47
N GLN A 40 -6.65 17.56 18.51
CA GLN A 40 -7.15 16.18 18.40
C GLN A 40 -8.37 16.08 17.48
N LYS A 41 -9.26 17.10 17.47
CA LYS A 41 -10.40 17.17 16.55
C LYS A 41 -9.96 17.27 15.09
N THR A 42 -8.84 17.93 14.81
CA THR A 42 -8.21 17.94 13.47
C THR A 42 -7.49 16.63 13.12
N THR A 43 -7.17 15.80 14.12
CA THR A 43 -6.43 14.53 13.95
C THR A 43 -7.35 13.29 13.91
N PHE A 44 -8.64 13.42 14.27
CA PHE A 44 -9.59 12.30 14.34
C PHE A 44 -10.27 11.93 13.00
N VAL A 45 -9.64 12.29 11.89
CA VAL A 45 -9.88 11.71 10.54
C VAL A 45 -8.48 11.43 9.97
N PRO A 46 -8.18 10.20 9.53
CA PRO A 46 -7.32 9.27 10.24
C PRO A 46 -5.83 9.36 9.89
N LYS A 47 -4.99 8.86 10.81
CA LYS A 47 -3.58 8.55 10.60
C LYS A 47 -3.43 7.16 9.95
N CYS A 48 -2.51 7.07 9.00
CA CYS A 48 -1.90 5.89 8.37
C CYS A 48 -2.57 5.31 7.09
N GLN A 49 -2.45 6.06 5.98
CA GLN A 49 -2.05 5.47 4.70
C GLN A 49 -0.70 6.06 4.30
N VAL A 50 0.28 5.20 4.08
CA VAL A 50 1.54 5.54 3.42
C VAL A 50 1.19 5.85 1.95
N VAL A 51 1.05 7.13 1.63
CA VAL A 51 0.89 7.61 0.25
C VAL A 51 2.28 7.94 -0.29
N TYR A 52 2.73 7.17 -1.28
CA TYR A 52 3.83 7.58 -2.15
C TYR A 52 3.41 8.84 -2.91
N ALA A 53 3.97 9.98 -2.53
CA ALA A 53 3.79 11.23 -3.24
C ALA A 53 4.52 11.18 -4.60
N SER A 54 3.78 10.90 -5.67
CA SER A 54 4.23 11.10 -7.04
C SER A 54 4.05 12.58 -7.41
N LYS A 55 5.14 13.35 -7.45
CA LYS A 55 5.17 14.69 -8.03
C LYS A 55 5.16 14.56 -9.56
N ARG A 56 4.25 15.27 -10.24
CA ARG A 56 4.40 15.66 -11.65
C ARG A 56 4.08 17.17 -11.78
N PRO A 57 4.83 17.95 -12.58
CA PRO A 57 4.86 19.41 -12.48
C PRO A 57 3.74 20.11 -13.27
N LYS A 58 3.35 21.30 -12.80
CA LYS A 58 2.50 22.28 -13.51
C LYS A 58 3.25 22.79 -14.74
N ALA A 59 2.63 22.67 -15.92
CA ALA A 59 3.08 23.34 -17.14
C ALA A 59 2.28 24.63 -17.34
N ALA A 60 3.01 25.68 -17.73
CA ALA A 60 2.64 27.08 -17.79
C ALA A 60 1.50 27.42 -18.76
N GLU A 61 0.70 28.42 -18.37
CA GLU A 61 -0.17 29.19 -19.25
C GLU A 61 0.70 30.03 -20.20
N ILE A 62 0.42 29.94 -21.50
CA ILE A 62 0.85 30.92 -22.50
C ILE A 62 -0.43 31.42 -23.15
N GLU A 63 -0.73 32.70 -22.91
CA GLU A 63 -1.77 33.47 -23.58
C GLU A 63 -1.42 33.64 -25.08
N LEU A 64 -2.41 33.51 -25.96
CA LEU A 64 -2.35 34.09 -27.30
C LEU A 64 -3.68 34.80 -27.60
N ASP A 65 -3.52 36.04 -28.03
CA ASP A 65 -4.51 37.09 -28.22
C ASP A 65 -5.73 36.73 -29.07
N ASN A 66 -6.86 37.33 -28.66
CA ASN A 66 -8.08 37.45 -29.44
C ASN A 66 -7.98 38.60 -30.45
N ASN A 67 -8.20 38.33 -31.74
CA ASN A 67 -9.07 39.14 -32.60
C ASN A 67 -9.26 38.49 -33.98
N VAL A 68 -10.52 38.47 -34.44
CA VAL A 68 -11.00 38.79 -35.81
C VAL A 68 -12.38 38.12 -36.00
N SER A 69 -13.39 38.99 -35.95
CA SER A 69 -14.60 39.03 -36.79
C SER A 69 -15.46 37.77 -37.01
N SER A 70 -16.65 37.84 -36.42
CA SER A 70 -17.98 37.68 -37.06
C SER A 70 -18.40 36.33 -37.68
N GLU A 71 -19.63 35.96 -37.30
CA GLU A 71 -20.58 35.06 -38.00
C GLU A 71 -20.39 33.54 -37.88
N GLU A 72 -21.08 32.90 -36.91
CA GLU A 72 -21.94 31.72 -37.17
C GLU A 72 -22.75 31.37 -35.91
N ARG A 73 -24.09 31.51 -35.98
CA ARG A 73 -25.01 31.27 -34.85
C ARG A 73 -25.85 29.99 -35.04
N ASP A 74 -25.45 29.09 -35.94
CA ASP A 74 -26.15 27.83 -36.23
C ASP A 74 -25.34 26.56 -35.90
N ASP A 75 -24.06 26.66 -35.50
CA ASP A 75 -23.16 25.49 -35.28
C ASP A 75 -22.94 25.07 -33.81
N VAL A 76 -23.63 25.72 -32.86
CA VAL A 76 -23.45 25.44 -31.41
C VAL A 76 -24.13 24.13 -30.97
N GLY A 77 -25.10 23.64 -31.75
CA GLY A 77 -25.81 22.39 -31.49
C GLY A 77 -25.00 21.14 -31.85
N SER A 78 -24.23 21.20 -32.94
CA SER A 78 -23.43 20.07 -33.47
C SER A 78 -22.22 19.77 -32.58
N LEU A 79 -21.45 20.81 -32.24
CA LEU A 79 -20.28 20.74 -31.35
C LEU A 79 -20.60 20.28 -29.92
N LYS A 80 -21.83 20.49 -29.44
CA LYS A 80 -22.25 20.02 -28.11
C LYS A 80 -22.60 18.53 -28.13
N GLY A 81 -23.21 18.05 -29.21
CA GLY A 81 -23.45 16.62 -29.45
C GLY A 81 -22.14 15.83 -29.52
N ASP A 82 -21.16 16.30 -30.30
CA ASP A 82 -19.85 15.65 -30.43
C ASP A 82 -19.08 15.60 -29.10
N GLN A 83 -19.20 16.65 -28.28
CA GLN A 83 -18.63 16.68 -26.94
C GLN A 83 -19.35 15.77 -25.95
N LEU A 84 -20.69 15.65 -26.05
CA LEU A 84 -21.47 14.72 -25.21
C LEU A 84 -21.17 13.26 -25.57
N ILE A 85 -21.09 12.92 -26.86
CA ILE A 85 -20.76 11.56 -27.32
C ILE A 85 -19.34 11.17 -26.86
N LYS A 86 -18.37 12.09 -26.98
CA LYS A 86 -16.99 11.86 -26.52
C LYS A 86 -16.90 11.75 -24.99
N ALA A 87 -17.77 12.44 -24.25
CA ALA A 87 -17.87 12.33 -22.79
C ALA A 87 -18.45 10.97 -22.37
N GLU A 88 -19.48 10.48 -23.05
CA GLU A 88 -20.11 9.18 -22.80
C GLU A 88 -19.13 8.01 -23.07
N GLU A 89 -18.34 8.09 -24.14
CA GLU A 89 -17.27 7.12 -24.39
C GLU A 89 -16.22 7.13 -23.27
N ARG A 90 -15.79 8.32 -22.81
CA ARG A 90 -14.82 8.46 -21.71
C ARG A 90 -15.34 7.90 -20.39
N GLU A 91 -16.62 8.06 -20.09
CA GLU A 91 -17.25 7.43 -18.93
C GLU A 91 -17.28 5.90 -19.06
N SER A 92 -17.55 5.39 -20.27
CA SER A 92 -17.52 3.96 -20.56
C SER A 92 -16.12 3.35 -20.35
N TYR A 93 -15.06 4.01 -20.81
CA TYR A 93 -13.67 3.56 -20.57
C TYR A 93 -13.29 3.64 -19.10
N LYS A 94 -13.75 4.66 -18.37
CA LYS A 94 -13.48 4.82 -16.93
C LYS A 94 -14.14 3.70 -16.13
N LEU A 95 -15.41 3.37 -16.40
CA LEU A 95 -16.09 2.26 -15.75
C LEU A 95 -15.41 0.92 -16.06
N ALA A 96 -14.94 0.70 -17.28
CA ALA A 96 -14.20 -0.52 -17.64
C ALA A 96 -12.87 -0.65 -16.87
N ILE A 97 -12.14 0.45 -16.71
CA ILE A 97 -10.90 0.49 -15.92
C ILE A 97 -11.19 0.23 -14.43
N ASP A 98 -12.23 0.86 -13.86
CA ASP A 98 -12.62 0.67 -12.46
C ASP A 98 -13.05 -0.77 -12.17
N ILE A 99 -13.82 -1.39 -13.07
CA ILE A 99 -14.19 -2.82 -12.98
C ILE A 99 -12.94 -3.69 -13.05
N GLN A 100 -12.02 -3.41 -13.97
CA GLN A 100 -10.78 -4.18 -14.13
C GLN A 100 -9.90 -4.11 -12.86
N ASP A 101 -9.67 -2.90 -12.33
CA ASP A 101 -8.88 -2.70 -11.12
C ASP A 101 -9.52 -3.38 -9.90
N SER A 102 -10.85 -3.31 -9.79
CA SER A 102 -11.58 -3.98 -8.72
C SER A 102 -11.43 -5.50 -8.79
N ASN A 103 -11.49 -6.09 -10.00
CA ASN A 103 -11.37 -7.52 -10.18
C ASN A 103 -9.93 -8.01 -9.94
N VAL A 104 -8.93 -7.26 -10.42
CA VAL A 104 -7.50 -7.52 -10.17
C VAL A 104 -7.20 -7.49 -8.68
N SER A 105 -7.73 -6.50 -7.94
CA SER A 105 -7.55 -6.41 -6.49
C SER A 105 -8.14 -7.61 -5.75
N ARG A 106 -9.35 -8.03 -6.12
CA ARG A 106 -10.01 -9.22 -5.54
C ARG A 106 -9.23 -10.49 -5.84
N LEU A 107 -8.80 -10.69 -7.08
CA LEU A 107 -8.01 -11.86 -7.48
C LEU A 107 -6.67 -11.91 -6.74
N LYS A 108 -5.95 -10.79 -6.64
CA LYS A 108 -4.67 -10.70 -5.92
C LYS A 108 -4.82 -11.03 -4.44
N SER A 109 -5.88 -10.51 -3.81
CA SER A 109 -6.19 -10.79 -2.41
C SER A 109 -6.48 -12.28 -2.19
N LEU A 110 -7.33 -12.87 -3.03
CA LEU A 110 -7.67 -14.29 -2.91
C LEU A 110 -6.46 -15.19 -3.14
N LEU A 111 -5.66 -14.89 -4.17
CA LEU A 111 -4.46 -15.63 -4.48
C LEU A 111 -3.47 -15.57 -3.32
N THR A 112 -3.23 -14.39 -2.75
CA THR A 112 -2.23 -14.26 -1.69
C THR A 112 -2.67 -14.95 -0.40
N VAL A 113 -3.97 -14.90 -0.06
CA VAL A 113 -4.50 -15.62 1.10
C VAL A 113 -4.39 -17.13 0.89
N LYS A 114 -4.71 -17.65 -0.30
CA LYS A 114 -4.57 -19.08 -0.62
C LYS A 114 -3.12 -19.53 -0.54
N LEU A 115 -2.21 -18.84 -1.25
CA LEU A 115 -0.79 -19.16 -1.28
C LEU A 115 -0.15 -19.04 0.11
N GLY A 116 -0.49 -18.01 0.88
CA GLY A 116 0.00 -17.82 2.24
C GLY A 116 -0.45 -18.92 3.18
N LEU A 117 -1.73 -19.32 3.13
CA LEU A 117 -2.27 -20.40 3.95
C LEU A 117 -1.65 -21.76 3.59
N ASP A 118 -1.54 -22.05 2.29
CA ASP A 118 -0.93 -23.29 1.81
C ASP A 118 0.56 -23.37 2.18
N ALA A 119 1.29 -22.26 2.06
CA ALA A 119 2.70 -22.17 2.45
C ALA A 119 2.88 -22.39 3.97
N SER A 120 2.11 -21.68 4.80
CA SER A 120 2.13 -21.83 6.26
C SER A 120 1.84 -23.28 6.67
N LYS A 121 0.78 -23.87 6.10
CA LYS A 121 0.38 -25.25 6.38
C LYS A 121 1.47 -26.26 5.98
N SER A 122 2.11 -26.05 4.84
CA SER A 122 3.22 -26.91 4.40
C SER A 122 4.38 -26.84 5.39
N VAL A 123 4.85 -25.63 5.74
CA VAL A 123 5.97 -25.44 6.67
C VAL A 123 5.65 -26.04 8.04
N TYR A 124 4.46 -25.75 8.57
CA TYR A 124 4.03 -26.27 9.87
C TYR A 124 3.97 -27.80 9.92
N SER A 125 3.41 -28.44 8.89
CA SER A 125 3.30 -29.90 8.85
C SER A 125 4.65 -30.60 8.70
N THR A 126 5.56 -30.05 7.89
CA THR A 126 6.94 -30.53 7.77
C THR A 126 7.73 -30.36 9.06
N GLN A 127 7.61 -29.20 9.73
CA GLN A 127 8.28 -28.94 11.00
C GLN A 127 7.78 -29.88 12.10
N SER A 128 6.45 -30.03 12.22
CA SER A 128 5.83 -30.85 13.27
C SER A 128 6.15 -32.32 13.09
N SER A 129 6.06 -32.85 11.86
CA SER A 129 6.43 -34.24 11.57
C SER A 129 7.91 -34.50 11.89
N SER A 130 8.81 -33.63 11.44
CA SER A 130 10.24 -33.74 11.73
C SER A 130 10.55 -33.69 13.24
N LEU A 131 9.80 -32.88 13.99
CA LEU A 131 9.93 -32.80 15.45
C LEU A 131 9.49 -34.11 16.12
N PHE A 132 8.34 -34.68 15.74
CA PHE A 132 7.85 -35.93 16.35
C PHE A 132 8.72 -37.15 16.04
N PHE A 133 9.42 -37.17 14.90
CA PHE A 133 10.35 -38.24 14.55
C PHE A 133 11.79 -38.05 15.09
N ALA A 134 12.05 -36.98 15.84
CA ALA A 134 13.36 -36.75 16.43
C ALA A 134 13.68 -37.77 17.54
N PRO A 135 14.93 -38.26 17.66
CA PRO A 135 15.33 -39.20 18.70
C PRO A 135 15.23 -38.55 20.09
N MET A 136 14.95 -39.36 21.12
CA MET A 136 14.77 -38.89 22.50
C MET A 136 15.96 -38.06 23.01
N SER A 137 17.19 -38.36 22.56
CA SER A 137 18.42 -37.63 22.92
C SER A 137 18.42 -36.15 22.50
N PHE A 138 17.67 -35.79 21.46
CA PHE A 138 17.50 -34.40 21.01
C PHE A 138 16.70 -33.58 22.04
N PHE A 139 15.71 -34.20 22.66
CA PHE A 139 14.85 -33.58 23.67
C PHE A 139 15.53 -33.46 25.05
N ASP A 140 16.48 -34.34 25.35
CA ASP A 140 17.28 -34.25 26.59
C ASP A 140 18.35 -33.15 26.52
N SER A 141 18.89 -32.89 25.32
CA SER A 141 19.98 -31.92 25.12
C SER A 141 19.48 -30.46 25.03
N THR A 142 18.19 -30.26 24.78
CA THR A 142 17.62 -28.92 24.57
C THR A 142 16.26 -28.80 25.24
N PRO A 143 16.06 -27.82 26.15
CA PRO A 143 14.79 -27.69 26.86
C PRO A 143 13.66 -27.43 25.86
N LEU A 144 12.63 -28.28 25.89
CA LEU A 144 11.45 -28.22 25.01
C LEU A 144 10.86 -26.81 24.90
N GLY A 145 10.85 -26.05 26.00
CA GLY A 145 10.36 -24.67 26.03
C GLY A 145 11.15 -23.72 25.10
N ARG A 146 12.47 -23.91 24.95
CA ARG A 146 13.28 -23.10 24.02
C ARG A 146 13.02 -23.47 22.57
N MET A 147 12.83 -24.77 22.28
CA MET A 147 12.49 -25.23 20.93
C MET A 147 11.12 -24.73 20.49
N LEU A 148 10.11 -24.87 21.35
CA LEU A 148 8.77 -24.41 21.06
C LEU A 148 8.72 -22.88 20.90
N SER A 149 9.45 -22.14 21.73
CA SER A 149 9.55 -20.68 21.60
C SER A 149 10.19 -20.24 20.28
N ARG A 150 11.20 -20.96 19.79
CA ARG A 150 11.83 -20.67 18.48
C ARG A 150 10.89 -21.02 17.33
N VAL A 151 10.36 -22.24 17.31
CA VAL A 151 9.41 -22.68 16.27
C VAL A 151 8.19 -21.77 16.21
N SER A 152 7.64 -21.36 17.35
CA SER A 152 6.51 -20.43 17.40
C SER A 152 6.87 -19.05 16.88
N SER A 153 8.09 -18.55 17.17
CA SER A 153 8.56 -17.27 16.66
C SER A 153 8.80 -17.33 15.15
N ASP A 154 9.47 -18.37 14.68
CA ASP A 154 9.80 -18.56 13.25
C ASP A 154 8.53 -18.75 12.43
N LEU A 155 7.56 -19.53 12.92
CA LEU A 155 6.26 -19.69 12.29
C LEU A 155 5.48 -18.37 12.25
N SER A 156 5.50 -17.59 13.34
CA SER A 156 4.85 -16.28 13.37
C SER A 156 5.45 -15.30 12.37
N ILE A 157 6.77 -15.36 12.13
CA ILE A 157 7.43 -14.53 11.12
C ILE A 157 6.98 -14.97 9.73
N VAL A 158 7.03 -16.26 9.44
CA VAL A 158 6.61 -16.82 8.14
C VAL A 158 5.13 -16.49 7.85
N ASP A 159 4.25 -16.64 8.83
CA ASP A 159 2.81 -16.43 8.64
C ASP A 159 2.44 -14.97 8.35
N ILE A 160 3.23 -14.01 8.83
CA ILE A 160 2.96 -12.58 8.66
C ILE A 160 3.74 -12.00 7.47
N GLU A 161 5.02 -12.31 7.36
CA GLU A 161 5.93 -11.67 6.41
C GLU A 161 5.82 -12.26 5.01
N LEU A 162 5.60 -13.57 4.89
CA LEU A 162 5.49 -14.26 3.61
C LEU A 162 4.30 -13.78 2.75
N PRO A 163 3.05 -13.69 3.26
CA PRO A 163 1.95 -13.15 2.47
C PRO A 163 2.12 -11.66 2.16
N PHE A 164 2.81 -10.89 3.01
CA PHE A 164 3.11 -9.49 2.75
C PHE A 164 4.08 -9.34 1.56
N LEU A 165 5.18 -10.09 1.57
CA LEU A 165 6.19 -10.05 0.51
C LEU A 165 5.64 -10.53 -0.83
N ILE A 166 4.83 -11.59 -0.84
CA ILE A 166 4.15 -12.08 -2.05
C ILE A 166 3.21 -11.00 -2.61
N ASN A 167 2.40 -10.38 -1.76
CA ASN A 167 1.49 -9.31 -2.18
C ASN A 167 2.20 -8.14 -2.83
N PHE A 168 3.34 -7.74 -2.26
CA PHE A 168 4.17 -6.66 -2.76
C PHE A 168 4.81 -7.04 -4.10
N THR A 169 5.45 -8.21 -4.16
CA THR A 169 6.14 -8.70 -5.35
C THR A 169 5.19 -8.86 -6.53
N VAL A 170 4.01 -9.47 -6.32
CA VAL A 170 2.99 -9.61 -7.37
C VAL A 170 2.53 -8.23 -7.86
N GLY A 171 2.34 -7.26 -6.96
CA GLY A 171 2.00 -5.88 -7.33
C GLY A 171 3.09 -5.23 -8.19
N SER A 172 4.35 -5.32 -7.79
CA SER A 172 5.48 -4.77 -8.53
C SER A 172 5.66 -5.42 -9.91
N ILE A 173 5.42 -6.73 -10.03
CA ILE A 173 5.47 -7.45 -11.31
C ILE A 173 4.37 -6.95 -12.25
N ILE A 174 3.13 -6.78 -11.77
CA ILE A 174 2.02 -6.30 -12.60
C ILE A 174 2.31 -4.88 -13.13
N ILE A 175 2.78 -3.98 -12.26
CA ILE A 175 3.09 -2.59 -12.64
C ILE A 175 4.25 -2.52 -13.63
N SER A 176 5.33 -3.26 -13.37
CA SER A 176 6.49 -3.28 -14.27
C SER A 176 6.14 -3.85 -15.63
N TYR A 177 5.40 -4.97 -15.69
CA TYR A 177 4.93 -5.57 -16.94
C TYR A 177 4.04 -4.60 -17.73
N SER A 178 3.07 -3.96 -17.07
CA SER A 178 2.20 -2.96 -17.70
C SER A 178 3.03 -1.81 -18.30
N THR A 179 4.03 -1.32 -17.57
CA THR A 179 4.91 -0.25 -18.04
C THR A 179 5.71 -0.67 -19.27
N TYR A 180 6.26 -1.90 -19.29
CA TYR A 180 6.98 -2.41 -20.45
C TYR A 180 6.08 -2.57 -21.67
N VAL A 181 4.85 -3.06 -21.51
CA VAL A 181 3.90 -3.21 -22.62
C VAL A 181 3.57 -1.85 -23.25
N ILE A 182 3.28 -0.85 -22.42
CA ILE A 182 3.00 0.51 -22.90
C ILE A 182 4.23 1.09 -23.61
N LEU A 183 5.43 0.89 -23.05
CA LEU A 183 6.67 1.40 -23.61
C LEU A 183 6.99 0.76 -24.99
N CYS A 184 6.76 -0.54 -25.14
CA CYS A 184 6.89 -1.25 -26.41
C CYS A 184 5.92 -0.72 -27.47
N PHE A 185 4.71 -0.31 -27.07
CA PHE A 185 3.71 0.24 -28.00
C PHE A 185 4.04 1.68 -28.43
N VAL A 186 4.47 2.52 -27.49
CA VAL A 186 4.73 3.95 -27.74
C VAL A 186 6.01 4.17 -28.55
N SER A 187 7.05 3.36 -28.35
CA SER A 187 8.34 3.57 -29.00
C SER A 187 9.00 2.23 -29.33
N PRO A 188 8.77 1.65 -30.52
CA PRO A 188 9.28 0.31 -30.87
C PRO A 188 10.82 0.23 -30.92
N GLU A 189 11.51 1.35 -31.09
CA GLU A 189 12.98 1.40 -31.11
C GLU A 189 13.61 1.00 -29.75
N VAL A 190 12.92 1.24 -28.64
CA VAL A 190 13.45 0.95 -27.29
C VAL A 190 13.43 -0.55 -26.96
N VAL A 191 12.78 -1.37 -27.77
CA VAL A 191 12.66 -2.83 -27.55
C VAL A 191 14.04 -3.49 -27.55
N LEU A 192 14.94 -3.07 -28.44
CA LEU A 192 16.30 -3.62 -28.51
C LEU A 192 17.07 -3.36 -27.20
N VAL A 193 16.93 -2.15 -26.65
CA VAL A 193 17.55 -1.76 -25.37
C VAL A 193 16.97 -2.55 -24.20
N ILE A 194 15.65 -2.77 -24.18
CA ILE A 194 14.98 -3.56 -23.15
C ILE A 194 15.52 -5.00 -23.13
N VAL A 195 15.69 -5.63 -24.31
CA VAL A 195 16.23 -6.99 -24.40
C VAL A 195 17.66 -7.07 -23.85
N LEU A 196 18.52 -6.10 -24.18
CA LEU A 196 19.88 -6.03 -23.63
C LEU A 196 19.88 -5.88 -22.11
N MET A 197 18.99 -5.02 -21.58
CA MET A 197 18.86 -4.82 -20.13
C MET A 197 18.36 -6.06 -19.40
N ILE A 198 17.40 -6.79 -19.96
CA ILE A 198 16.92 -8.05 -19.41
C ILE A 198 18.09 -9.06 -19.35
N TYR A 199 18.89 -9.16 -20.41
CA TYR A 199 20.05 -10.05 -20.44
C TYR A 199 21.07 -9.73 -19.34
N VAL A 200 21.45 -8.45 -19.20
CA VAL A 200 22.38 -8.00 -18.14
C VAL A 200 21.81 -8.26 -16.75
N THR A 201 20.51 -7.99 -16.55
CA THR A 201 19.83 -8.20 -15.27
C THR A 201 19.83 -9.68 -14.89
N ILE A 202 19.60 -10.61 -15.83
CA ILE A 202 19.68 -12.05 -15.56
C ILE A 202 21.09 -12.45 -15.15
N LEU A 203 22.13 -11.91 -15.81
CA LEU A 203 23.52 -12.22 -15.49
C LEU A 203 23.88 -11.75 -14.07
N VAL A 204 23.52 -10.51 -13.73
CA VAL A 204 23.73 -9.94 -12.40
C VAL A 204 22.93 -10.71 -11.34
N GLN A 205 21.67 -11.03 -11.60
CA GLN A 205 20.82 -11.78 -10.68
C GLN A 205 21.41 -13.17 -10.38
N ARG A 206 21.95 -13.85 -11.40
CA ARG A 206 22.60 -15.16 -11.21
C ARG A 206 23.86 -15.04 -10.33
N TYR A 207 24.69 -14.04 -10.58
CA TYR A 207 25.90 -13.81 -9.79
C TYR A 207 25.57 -13.44 -8.33
N TYR A 208 24.59 -12.56 -8.15
CA TYR A 208 24.10 -12.17 -6.83
C TYR A 208 23.53 -13.36 -6.06
N ASN A 209 22.68 -14.16 -6.70
CA ASN A 209 22.08 -15.34 -6.07
C ASN A 209 23.12 -16.42 -5.74
N ALA A 210 24.18 -16.58 -6.55
CA ALA A 210 25.28 -17.47 -6.22
C ALA A 210 26.06 -16.96 -5.00
N SER A 211 26.39 -15.67 -4.97
CA SER A 211 27.13 -15.05 -3.86
C SER A 211 26.33 -15.05 -2.56
N ALA A 212 25.02 -14.80 -2.62
CA ALA A 212 24.14 -14.83 -1.46
C ALA A 212 24.03 -16.23 -0.83
N LYS A 213 24.08 -17.29 -1.65
CA LYS A 213 24.07 -18.68 -1.17
C LYS A 213 25.36 -19.08 -0.46
N GLU A 214 26.49 -18.48 -0.80
CA GLU A 214 27.77 -18.71 -0.14
C GLU A 214 27.89 -17.94 1.19
N LEU A 215 27.08 -16.89 1.37
CA LEU A 215 27.11 -16.02 2.54
C LEU A 215 26.10 -16.43 3.64
N MET A 216 25.06 -17.17 3.27
CA MET A 216 24.05 -17.74 4.17
C MET A 216 24.46 -19.12 4.67
#